data_AF-A0A814AIF8-F1
#
_entry.id   AF-A0A814AIF8-F1
#
_cell.length_a   1.000
_cell.length_b   1.000
_cell.length_c   1.000
_cell.angle_alpha   90.00
_cell.angle_beta   90.00
_cell.angle_gamma   90.00
#
_symmetry.space_group_name_H-M   'P 1'
#
loop_
_entity.id
_entity.type
_entity.pdbx_description
1 polymer ?
#
loop_
_entity_poly.entity_id
_entity_poly.type
_entity_poly.pdbx_seq_one_letter_code
_entity_poly.pdbx_strand_id
1 'polypeptide(L)'
;MSQSCSIKKCTRTARGLCDCCRQNLCLQHLNEHNTLLISQLHPLTDEINALEVRLKTLNIQKIIGNSHEKLEQWRQECYKKIDCIFEQKCQELHQLVNEKVDQQREELKRINLKITELINAQETTRQDIDLLISTIRQLKTNMNKIERTCFTIDTRPLLTDDMLVVINKPTEHELDLSTLSPAYTTIHRTEESFPSLTNNDRYFLIHQHPDLCLFDREMNIVKQTLWSYGAIHDMCWSSTLDRFIVLGKNNIYLIDENTMTVDNVQTSEERYWGSCTCSDTVLFASTNEYPSSVLEFTLILTIELIREWKYPLTCIKDEGIADTVYNNGNLALMVMSESKKSVRIELRNANTFDPIWSLKLDISNIP
;
A
#
# COMPACT_ATOMS: atom_id res chain seq x y z
N MET A 1 43.47 -66.94 -5.03
CA MET A 1 42.43 -67.72 -5.73
C MET A 1 41.99 -66.96 -6.96
N SER A 2 42.08 -67.56 -8.15
CA SER A 2 41.70 -66.93 -9.41
C SER A 2 40.17 -66.96 -9.60
N GLN A 3 39.53 -65.80 -9.67
CA GLN A 3 38.07 -65.71 -9.85
C GLN A 3 37.68 -66.05 -11.30
N SER A 4 36.58 -66.78 -11.49
CA SER A 4 36.03 -67.12 -12.81
C SER A 4 35.25 -65.95 -13.39
N CYS A 5 35.17 -65.87 -14.73
CA CYS A 5 34.32 -64.90 -15.39
C CYS A 5 32.83 -65.09 -14.99
N SER A 6 32.14 -63.99 -14.70
CA SER A 6 30.75 -63.96 -14.24
C SER A 6 29.71 -64.27 -15.33
N ILE A 7 30.10 -64.34 -16.61
CA ILE A 7 29.19 -64.69 -17.70
C ILE A 7 28.94 -66.21 -17.73
N LYS A 8 27.67 -66.62 -17.67
CA LYS A 8 27.25 -68.02 -17.71
C LYS A 8 27.83 -68.71 -18.97
N LYS A 9 28.44 -69.89 -18.78
CA LYS A 9 29.16 -70.69 -19.80
C LYS A 9 30.59 -70.22 -20.15
N CYS A 10 31.11 -69.16 -19.53
CA CYS A 10 32.51 -68.77 -19.68
C CYS A 10 33.40 -69.52 -18.67
N THR A 11 34.30 -70.39 -19.14
CA THR A 11 35.26 -71.10 -18.28
C THR A 11 36.56 -70.33 -18.06
N ARG A 12 36.71 -69.15 -18.68
CA ARG A 12 37.94 -68.35 -18.61
C ARG A 12 38.06 -67.64 -17.27
N THR A 13 39.29 -67.51 -16.79
CA THR A 13 39.62 -66.70 -15.61
C THR A 13 39.29 -65.23 -15.85
N ALA A 14 38.67 -64.59 -14.86
CA ALA A 14 38.44 -63.15 -14.89
C ALA A 14 39.78 -62.41 -14.91
N ARG A 15 39.85 -61.34 -15.70
CA ARG A 15 41.04 -60.49 -15.84
C ARG A 15 40.83 -59.09 -15.27
N GLY A 16 39.59 -58.69 -15.06
CA GLY A 16 39.24 -57.44 -14.41
C GLY A 16 37.80 -57.43 -13.94
N LEU A 17 37.53 -56.61 -12.93
CA LEU A 17 36.18 -56.26 -12.49
C LEU A 17 35.71 -55.08 -13.34
N CYS A 18 34.53 -55.17 -13.92
CA CYS A 18 33.91 -54.02 -14.57
C CYS A 18 33.27 -53.13 -13.49
N ASP A 19 33.71 -51.89 -13.36
CA ASP A 19 33.21 -50.98 -12.31
C ASP A 19 31.74 -50.60 -12.52
N CYS A 20 31.26 -50.57 -13.77
CA CYS A 20 29.88 -50.22 -14.12
C CYS A 20 28.86 -51.26 -13.62
N CYS A 21 29.14 -52.55 -13.84
CA CYS A 21 28.21 -53.64 -13.50
C CYS A 21 28.68 -54.53 -12.34
N ARG A 22 29.86 -54.24 -11.78
CA ARG A 22 30.55 -55.02 -10.73
C ARG A 22 30.68 -56.50 -11.06
N GLN A 23 30.83 -56.83 -12.34
CA GLN A 23 31.00 -58.21 -12.82
C GLN A 23 32.47 -58.49 -13.12
N ASN A 24 32.94 -59.67 -12.72
CA ASN A 24 34.29 -60.13 -13.03
C ASN A 24 34.32 -60.69 -14.45
N LEU A 25 34.96 -59.99 -15.38
CA LEU A 25 34.94 -60.34 -16.80
C LEU A 25 36.31 -60.83 -17.28
N CYS A 26 36.31 -61.79 -18.21
CA CYS A 26 37.51 -62.11 -18.97
C CYS A 26 37.74 -61.02 -20.03
N LEU A 27 38.96 -60.92 -20.57
CA LEU A 27 39.34 -59.86 -21.50
C LEU A 27 38.41 -59.75 -22.73
N GLN A 28 37.94 -60.88 -23.26
CA GLN A 28 37.01 -60.89 -24.40
C GLN A 28 35.65 -60.27 -24.04
N HIS A 29 35.05 -60.71 -22.93
CA HIS A 29 33.75 -60.18 -22.51
C HIS A 29 33.84 -58.73 -22.01
N LEU A 30 35.01 -58.30 -21.51
CA LEU A 30 35.26 -56.90 -21.19
C LEU A 30 35.28 -56.03 -22.46
N ASN A 31 35.91 -56.51 -23.54
CA ASN A 31 35.93 -55.81 -24.83
C ASN A 31 34.55 -55.79 -25.51
N GLU A 32 33.80 -56.90 -25.44
CA GLU A 32 32.42 -56.96 -25.94
C GLU A 32 31.51 -56.01 -25.15
N HIS A 33 31.67 -55.97 -23.82
CA HIS A 33 30.95 -55.02 -22.95
C HIS A 33 31.30 -53.56 -23.31
N ASN A 34 32.56 -53.26 -23.54
CA ASN A 34 33.00 -51.92 -23.98
C ASN A 34 32.45 -51.55 -25.37
N THR A 35 32.43 -52.51 -26.29
CA THR A 35 31.85 -52.31 -27.64
C THR A 35 30.35 -52.04 -27.56
N LEU A 36 29.64 -52.74 -26.68
CA LEU A 36 28.22 -52.53 -26.44
C LEU A 36 27.95 -51.14 -25.82
N LEU A 37 28.78 -50.69 -24.88
CA LEU A 37 28.72 -49.33 -24.34
C LEU A 37 28.97 -48.26 -25.43
N ILE A 38 29.98 -48.45 -26.28
CA ILE A 38 30.26 -47.54 -27.40
C ILE A 38 29.09 -47.51 -28.38
N SER A 39 28.44 -48.64 -28.65
CA SER A 39 27.30 -48.70 -29.56
C SER A 39 26.09 -47.88 -29.06
N GLN A 40 25.97 -47.67 -27.74
CA GLN A 40 24.92 -46.82 -27.15
C GLN A 40 25.17 -45.32 -27.38
N LEU A 41 26.37 -44.91 -27.80
CA LEU A 41 26.67 -43.51 -28.12
C LEU A 41 26.08 -43.07 -29.47
N HIS A 42 25.85 -44.01 -30.39
CA HIS A 42 25.29 -43.67 -31.72
C HIS A 42 23.86 -43.12 -31.62
N PRO A 43 22.90 -43.77 -30.92
CA PRO A 43 21.56 -43.20 -30.72
C PRO A 43 21.57 -41.83 -30.03
N LEU A 44 22.48 -41.60 -29.07
CA LEU A 44 22.60 -40.29 -28.40
C LEU A 44 23.08 -39.20 -29.36
N THR A 45 23.95 -39.56 -30.31
CA THR A 45 24.40 -38.62 -31.35
C THR A 45 23.25 -38.23 -32.27
N ASP A 46 22.40 -39.19 -32.63
CA ASP A 46 21.21 -38.93 -33.45
C ASP A 46 20.19 -38.05 -32.71
N GLU A 47 19.99 -38.26 -31.40
CA GLU A 47 19.16 -37.38 -30.57
C GLU A 47 19.70 -35.94 -30.51
N ILE A 48 21.01 -35.76 -30.33
CA ILE A 48 21.64 -34.43 -30.34
C ILE A 48 21.40 -33.73 -31.68
N ASN A 49 21.59 -34.44 -32.79
CA ASN A 49 21.37 -33.89 -34.13
C ASN A 49 19.89 -33.50 -34.34
N ALA A 50 18.95 -34.31 -33.85
CA ALA A 50 17.52 -33.99 -33.91
C ALA A 50 17.17 -32.74 -33.08
N LEU A 51 17.77 -32.59 -31.89
CA LEU A 51 17.60 -31.40 -31.05
C LEU A 51 18.19 -30.15 -31.72
N GLU A 52 19.32 -30.26 -32.41
CA GLU A 52 19.93 -29.15 -33.15
C GLU A 52 19.03 -28.65 -34.30
N VAL A 53 18.45 -29.57 -35.06
CA VAL A 53 17.46 -29.23 -36.11
C VAL A 53 16.23 -28.54 -35.51
N ARG A 54 15.76 -29.04 -34.36
CA ARG A 54 14.64 -28.43 -33.64
C ARG A 54 14.95 -27.01 -33.16
N LEU A 55 16.15 -26.78 -32.60
CA LEU A 55 16.60 -25.44 -32.21
C LEU A 55 16.63 -24.47 -33.40
N LYS A 56 17.11 -24.92 -34.57
CA LYS A 56 17.16 -24.09 -35.79
C LYS A 56 15.79 -23.73 -36.36
N THR A 57 14.76 -24.53 -36.05
CA THR A 57 13.38 -24.31 -36.53
C THR A 57 12.51 -23.51 -35.56
N LEU A 58 13.01 -23.16 -34.37
CA LEU A 58 12.30 -22.29 -33.43
C LEU A 58 12.13 -20.88 -34.01
N ASN A 59 10.89 -20.48 -34.25
CA ASN A 59 10.57 -19.13 -34.72
C ASN A 59 10.49 -18.16 -33.53
N ILE A 60 11.62 -17.53 -33.22
CA ILE A 60 11.78 -16.55 -32.13
C ILE A 60 10.80 -15.37 -32.29
N GLN A 61 10.54 -14.91 -33.51
CA GLN A 61 9.61 -13.81 -33.76
C GLN A 61 8.18 -14.15 -33.35
N LYS A 62 7.74 -15.39 -33.64
CA LYS A 62 6.43 -15.89 -33.19
C LYS A 62 6.35 -15.99 -31.67
N ILE A 63 7.45 -16.36 -31.01
CA ILE A 63 7.52 -16.47 -29.53
C ILE A 63 7.42 -15.09 -28.87
N ILE A 64 8.06 -14.06 -29.44
CA ILE A 64 8.06 -12.68 -28.91
C ILE A 64 6.78 -11.92 -29.29
N GLY A 65 6.12 -12.29 -30.39
CA GLY A 65 4.93 -11.59 -30.91
C GLY A 65 3.83 -11.39 -29.88
N ASN A 66 3.48 -12.43 -29.12
CA ASN A 66 2.44 -12.36 -28.07
C ASN A 66 2.82 -11.40 -26.94
N SER A 67 4.11 -11.27 -26.62
CA SER A 67 4.59 -10.35 -25.59
C SER A 67 4.57 -8.90 -26.09
N HIS A 68 4.92 -8.67 -27.36
CA HIS A 68 4.80 -7.37 -28.00
C HIS A 68 3.36 -6.86 -28.04
N GLU A 69 2.41 -7.72 -28.38
CA GLU A 69 0.98 -7.36 -28.38
C GLU A 69 0.50 -6.91 -26.99
N LYS A 70 0.92 -7.60 -25.92
CA LYS A 70 0.58 -7.21 -24.55
C LYS A 70 1.18 -5.87 -24.15
N LEU A 71 2.43 -5.60 -24.54
CA LEU A 71 3.08 -4.31 -24.27
C LEU A 71 2.41 -3.16 -25.03
N GLU A 72 2.03 -3.40 -26.29
CA GLU A 72 1.33 -2.40 -27.09
C GLU A 72 -0.09 -2.14 -26.55
N GLN A 73 -0.79 -3.17 -26.09
CA GLN A 73 -2.07 -3.00 -25.41
C GLN A 73 -1.93 -2.16 -24.12
N TRP A 74 -0.95 -2.49 -23.27
CA TRP A 74 -0.68 -1.73 -22.05
C TRP A 74 -0.40 -0.25 -22.36
N ARG A 75 0.43 0.02 -23.38
CA ARG A 75 0.72 1.38 -23.85
C ARG A 75 -0.54 2.13 -24.27
N GLN A 76 -1.42 1.49 -25.03
CA GLN A 76 -2.69 2.10 -25.46
C GLN A 76 -3.63 2.37 -24.29
N GLU A 77 -3.70 1.49 -23.31
CA GLU A 77 -4.52 1.69 -22.10
C GLU A 77 -4.00 2.85 -21.25
N CYS A 78 -2.67 3.01 -21.13
CA CYS A 78 -2.06 4.15 -20.45
C CYS A 78 -2.43 5.48 -21.12
N TYR A 79 -2.31 5.58 -22.45
CA TYR A 79 -2.69 6.81 -23.16
C TYR A 79 -4.17 7.15 -22.97
N LYS A 80 -5.07 6.16 -23.08
CA LYS A 80 -6.51 6.38 -22.82
C LYS A 80 -6.79 6.95 -21.44
N LYS A 81 -6.08 6.47 -20.40
CA LYS A 81 -6.24 6.99 -19.04
C LYS A 81 -5.74 8.43 -18.92
N ILE A 82 -4.60 8.74 -19.53
CA ILE A 82 -4.04 10.10 -19.55
C ILE A 82 -5.02 11.06 -20.23
N ASP A 83 -5.54 10.68 -21.40
CA ASP A 83 -6.50 11.49 -22.15
C ASP A 83 -7.79 11.72 -21.35
N CYS A 84 -8.31 10.68 -20.67
CA CYS A 84 -9.49 10.80 -19.83
C CYS A 84 -9.28 11.81 -18.66
N ILE A 85 -8.13 11.76 -17.99
CA ILE A 85 -7.81 12.71 -16.91
C ILE A 85 -7.70 14.13 -17.48
N PHE A 86 -7.07 14.30 -18.64
CA PHE A 86 -6.95 15.59 -19.30
C PHE A 86 -8.32 16.17 -19.65
N GLU A 87 -9.19 15.38 -20.27
CA GLU A 87 -10.56 15.80 -20.61
C GLU A 87 -11.38 16.17 -19.37
N GLN A 88 -11.29 15.38 -18.30
CA GLN A 88 -11.95 15.68 -17.03
C GLN A 88 -11.49 17.02 -16.46
N LYS A 89 -10.18 17.31 -16.46
CA LYS A 89 -9.66 18.58 -15.97
C LYS A 89 -10.04 19.77 -16.85
N CYS A 90 -10.16 19.58 -18.16
CA CYS A 90 -10.72 20.60 -19.05
C CYS A 90 -12.20 20.90 -18.72
N GLN A 91 -12.99 19.86 -18.42
CA GLN A 91 -14.39 20.03 -18.03
C GLN A 91 -14.53 20.75 -16.69
N GLU A 92 -13.74 20.39 -15.69
CA GLU A 92 -13.70 21.10 -14.39
C GLU A 92 -13.38 22.59 -14.58
N LEU A 93 -12.39 22.91 -15.43
CA LEU A 93 -12.02 24.28 -15.75
C LEU A 93 -13.18 25.04 -16.42
N HIS A 94 -13.81 24.44 -17.43
CA HIS A 94 -14.97 25.05 -18.10
C HIS A 94 -16.13 25.29 -17.12
N GLN A 95 -16.42 24.34 -16.24
CA GLN A 95 -17.47 24.48 -15.24
C GLN A 95 -17.20 25.67 -14.31
N LEU A 96 -15.99 25.78 -13.76
CA LEU A 96 -15.60 26.87 -12.87
C LEU A 96 -15.75 28.25 -13.53
N VAL A 97 -15.40 28.36 -14.82
CA VAL A 97 -15.56 29.61 -15.57
C VAL A 97 -17.04 29.91 -15.81
N ASN A 98 -17.81 28.91 -16.25
CA ASN A 98 -19.23 29.08 -16.55
C ASN A 98 -20.04 29.48 -15.31
N GLU A 99 -19.79 28.85 -14.16
CA GLU A 99 -20.46 29.21 -12.90
C GLU A 99 -20.26 30.69 -12.55
N LYS A 100 -19.04 31.21 -12.69
CA LYS A 100 -18.76 32.63 -12.45
C LYS A 100 -19.46 33.55 -13.45
N VAL A 101 -19.51 33.16 -14.72
CA VAL A 101 -20.19 33.93 -15.78
C VAL A 101 -21.71 33.94 -15.55
N ASP A 102 -22.30 32.80 -15.21
CA ASP A 102 -23.74 32.69 -14.98
C ASP A 102 -24.17 33.46 -13.73
N GLN A 103 -23.35 33.48 -12.66
CA GLN A 103 -23.58 34.39 -11.52
C GLN A 103 -23.64 35.86 -11.96
N GLN A 104 -22.79 36.31 -12.87
CA GLN A 104 -22.85 37.69 -13.37
C GLN A 104 -24.09 37.92 -14.27
N ARG A 105 -24.54 36.91 -15.02
CA ARG A 105 -25.77 37.00 -15.83
C ARG A 105 -27.01 37.16 -14.96
N GLU A 106 -27.10 36.42 -13.86
CA GLU A 106 -28.24 36.54 -12.93
C GLU A 106 -28.26 37.92 -12.25
N GLU A 107 -27.09 38.45 -11.87
CA GLU A 107 -26.99 39.81 -11.34
C GLU A 107 -27.44 40.86 -12.37
N LEU A 108 -27.08 40.70 -13.64
CA LEU A 108 -27.54 41.58 -14.71
C LEU A 108 -29.07 41.51 -14.89
N LYS A 109 -29.67 40.31 -14.84
CA LYS A 109 -31.13 40.15 -14.88
C LYS A 109 -31.81 40.84 -13.71
N ARG A 110 -31.26 40.71 -12.49
CA ARG A 110 -31.76 41.36 -11.28
C ARG A 110 -31.75 42.89 -11.40
N ILE A 111 -30.67 43.45 -11.94
CA ILE A 111 -30.57 44.89 -12.22
C ILE A 111 -31.64 45.33 -13.22
N ASN A 112 -31.82 44.59 -14.31
CA ASN A 112 -32.83 44.92 -15.33
C ASN A 112 -34.26 44.86 -14.80
N LEU A 113 -34.59 43.86 -13.96
CA LEU A 113 -35.88 43.78 -13.27
C LEU A 113 -36.11 45.01 -12.40
N LYS A 114 -35.10 45.41 -11.62
CA LYS A 114 -35.20 46.58 -10.73
C LYS A 114 -35.39 47.89 -11.51
N ILE A 115 -34.70 48.05 -12.63
CA ILE A 115 -34.91 49.20 -13.53
C ILE A 115 -36.36 49.22 -14.06
N THR A 116 -36.87 48.06 -14.49
CA THR A 116 -38.22 47.94 -15.03
C THR A 116 -39.28 48.26 -13.96
N GLU A 117 -39.10 47.79 -12.73
CA GLU A 117 -39.96 48.11 -11.59
C GLU A 117 -40.02 49.62 -11.34
N LEU A 118 -38.86 50.28 -11.28
CA LEU A 118 -38.78 51.72 -11.00
C LEU A 118 -39.42 52.56 -12.13
N ILE A 119 -39.24 52.15 -13.39
CA ILE A 119 -39.90 52.80 -14.54
C ILE A 119 -41.41 52.67 -14.45
N ASN A 120 -41.91 51.46 -14.14
CA ASN A 120 -43.34 51.19 -14.04
C ASN A 120 -44.00 51.90 -12.85
N ALA A 121 -43.30 52.03 -11.73
CA ALA A 121 -43.80 52.69 -10.53
C ALA A 121 -43.89 54.23 -10.68
N GLN A 122 -43.17 54.82 -11.64
CA GLN A 122 -43.06 56.28 -11.88
C GLN A 122 -42.59 57.12 -10.67
N GLU A 123 -42.26 56.50 -9.54
CA GLU A 123 -41.69 57.11 -8.36
C GLU A 123 -40.26 56.58 -8.16
N THR A 124 -39.27 57.30 -8.71
CA THR A 124 -37.85 56.95 -8.56
C THR A 124 -37.17 57.96 -7.67
N THR A 125 -36.52 57.50 -6.59
CA THR A 125 -35.73 58.38 -5.73
C THR A 125 -34.28 58.47 -6.21
N ARG A 126 -33.56 59.51 -5.76
CA ARG A 126 -32.13 59.65 -6.07
C ARG A 126 -31.28 58.53 -5.45
N GLN A 127 -31.71 58.00 -4.31
CA GLN A 127 -31.06 56.86 -3.65
C GLN A 127 -31.18 55.57 -4.49
N ASP A 128 -32.31 55.35 -5.16
CA ASP A 128 -32.50 54.19 -6.06
C ASP A 128 -31.54 54.24 -7.25
N ILE A 129 -31.34 55.44 -7.82
CA ILE A 129 -30.39 55.68 -8.91
C ILE A 129 -28.95 55.45 -8.42
N ASP A 130 -28.57 56.00 -7.27
CA ASP A 130 -27.22 55.85 -6.72
C ASP A 130 -26.90 54.38 -6.40
N LEU A 131 -27.87 53.64 -5.86
CA LEU A 131 -27.76 52.20 -5.62
C LEU A 131 -27.52 51.44 -6.94
N LEU A 132 -28.34 51.68 -7.97
CA LEU A 132 -28.17 51.05 -9.29
C LEU A 132 -26.80 51.34 -9.91
N ILE A 133 -26.34 52.59 -9.84
CA ILE A 133 -25.02 52.98 -10.34
C ILE A 133 -23.91 52.22 -9.60
N SER A 134 -24.02 52.06 -8.28
CA SER A 134 -23.04 51.33 -7.49
C SER A 134 -22.99 49.84 -7.87
N THR A 135 -24.14 49.20 -8.03
CA THR A 135 -24.26 47.78 -8.41
C THR A 135 -23.73 47.53 -9.83
N ILE A 136 -24.02 48.42 -10.78
CA ILE A 136 -23.50 48.33 -12.16
C ILE A 136 -21.97 48.47 -12.17
N ARG A 137 -21.40 49.39 -11.37
CA ARG A 137 -19.94 49.53 -11.24
C ARG A 137 -19.31 48.29 -10.63
N GLN A 138 -19.94 47.68 -9.64
CA GLN A 138 -19.47 46.45 -9.01
C GLN A 138 -19.51 45.27 -9.98
N LEU A 139 -20.61 45.10 -10.73
CA LEU A 139 -20.74 44.10 -11.80
C LEU A 139 -19.63 44.25 -12.84
N LYS A 140 -19.40 45.48 -13.33
CA LYS A 140 -18.32 45.77 -14.29
C LYS A 140 -16.93 45.42 -13.73
N THR A 141 -16.70 45.69 -12.45
CA THR A 141 -15.44 45.33 -11.77
C THR A 141 -15.27 43.82 -11.67
N ASN A 142 -16.33 43.09 -11.36
CA ASN A 142 -16.32 41.63 -11.29
C ASN A 142 -16.12 40.97 -12.65
N MET A 143 -16.76 41.49 -13.72
CA MET A 143 -16.52 41.05 -15.09
C MET A 143 -15.04 41.23 -15.49
N ASN A 144 -14.47 42.41 -15.23
CA ASN A 144 -13.05 42.66 -15.48
C ASN A 144 -12.14 41.73 -14.67
N LYS A 145 -12.54 41.35 -13.45
CA LYS A 145 -11.79 40.36 -12.65
C LYS A 145 -11.84 38.98 -13.29
N ILE A 146 -12.99 38.53 -13.81
CA ILE A 146 -13.13 37.25 -14.49
C ILE A 146 -12.25 37.22 -15.76
N GLU A 147 -12.31 38.27 -16.59
CA GLU A 147 -11.48 38.40 -17.80
C GLU A 147 -9.97 38.38 -17.48
N ARG A 148 -9.58 38.89 -16.32
CA ARG A 148 -8.18 38.91 -15.85
C ARG A 148 -7.80 37.70 -15.00
N THR A 149 -8.73 36.80 -14.70
CA THR A 149 -8.42 35.62 -13.88
C THR A 149 -7.64 34.64 -14.74
N CYS A 150 -6.31 34.60 -14.56
CA CYS A 150 -5.49 33.50 -15.05
C CYS A 150 -5.54 32.38 -14.02
N PHE A 151 -6.03 31.21 -14.42
CA PHE A 151 -5.92 30.01 -13.59
C PHE A 151 -4.46 29.58 -13.57
N THR A 152 -3.92 29.36 -12.37
CA THR A 152 -2.59 28.75 -12.23
C THR A 152 -2.79 27.24 -12.32
N ILE A 153 -2.28 26.62 -13.38
CA ILE A 153 -2.33 25.17 -13.56
C ILE A 153 -0.95 24.63 -13.16
N ASP A 154 -0.87 24.03 -11.98
CA ASP A 154 0.34 23.37 -11.51
C ASP A 154 0.39 21.94 -12.05
N THR A 155 1.15 21.74 -13.13
CA THR A 155 1.39 20.39 -13.68
C THR A 155 2.66 19.81 -13.07
N ARG A 156 2.55 18.62 -12.48
CA ARG A 156 3.71 17.81 -12.08
C ARG A 156 3.99 16.74 -13.13
N PRO A 157 5.27 16.39 -13.39
CA PRO A 157 5.60 15.31 -14.29
C PRO A 157 5.07 13.98 -13.75
N LEU A 158 4.62 13.11 -14.66
CA LEU A 158 4.24 11.74 -14.32
C LEU A 158 5.54 10.97 -13.98
N LEU A 159 5.75 10.70 -12.69
CA LEU A 159 6.85 9.84 -12.25
C LEU A 159 6.45 8.40 -12.52
N THR A 160 7.01 7.80 -13.57
CA THR A 160 6.91 6.37 -13.82
C THR A 160 7.93 5.66 -12.93
N ASP A 161 7.45 4.78 -12.05
CA ASP A 161 8.31 3.84 -11.35
C ASP A 161 8.95 2.88 -12.39
N ASP A 162 10.26 2.67 -12.31
CA ASP A 162 11.02 1.84 -13.26
C ASP A 162 10.57 0.35 -13.24
N MET A 163 9.66 -0.01 -12.32
CA MET A 163 9.12 -1.36 -12.11
C MET A 163 7.73 -1.62 -12.71
N LEU A 164 7.14 -0.69 -13.48
CA LEU A 164 5.74 -0.84 -13.96
C LEU A 164 5.53 -2.00 -14.95
N VAL A 165 6.58 -2.47 -15.62
CA VAL A 165 6.53 -3.60 -16.55
C VAL A 165 7.71 -4.53 -16.28
N VAL A 166 7.42 -5.72 -15.73
CA VAL A 166 8.43 -6.74 -15.48
C VAL A 166 8.37 -7.81 -16.57
N ILE A 167 9.45 -7.94 -17.34
CA ILE A 167 9.62 -9.04 -18.30
C ILE A 167 10.22 -10.22 -17.54
N ASN A 168 9.36 -11.09 -17.02
CA ASN A 168 9.77 -12.32 -16.36
C ASN A 168 10.26 -13.33 -17.42
N LYS A 169 11.52 -13.76 -17.32
CA LYS A 169 11.97 -14.95 -18.05
C LYS A 169 11.25 -16.16 -17.44
N PRO A 170 10.61 -17.04 -18.23
CA PRO A 170 10.16 -18.32 -17.70
C PRO A 170 11.41 -19.08 -17.28
N THR A 171 11.62 -19.25 -15.97
CA THR A 171 12.66 -20.13 -15.43
C THR A 171 12.44 -21.55 -15.98
N GLU A 172 13.44 -22.08 -16.69
CA GLU A 172 13.42 -23.38 -17.40
C GLU A 172 13.37 -24.62 -16.49
N HIS A 173 12.94 -24.46 -15.24
CA HIS A 173 12.71 -25.58 -14.35
C HIS A 173 11.26 -25.50 -13.88
N GLU A 174 10.51 -26.59 -14.10
CA GLU A 174 9.33 -26.88 -13.28
C GLU A 174 9.71 -26.54 -11.83
N LEU A 175 9.06 -25.52 -11.27
CA LEU A 175 9.34 -25.02 -9.94
C LEU A 175 9.09 -26.16 -8.95
N ASP A 176 10.16 -26.84 -8.56
CA ASP A 176 10.15 -27.68 -7.37
C ASP A 176 10.05 -26.75 -6.15
N LEU A 177 8.81 -26.39 -5.82
CA LEU A 177 8.45 -25.53 -4.69
C LEU A 177 8.95 -26.09 -3.35
N SER A 178 9.40 -27.35 -3.31
CA SER A 178 10.00 -27.96 -2.10
C SER A 178 11.39 -27.41 -1.78
N THR A 179 12.06 -26.75 -2.74
CA THR A 179 13.41 -26.19 -2.57
C THR A 179 13.43 -24.68 -2.34
N LEU A 180 12.29 -24.01 -2.48
CA LEU A 180 12.19 -22.58 -2.17
C LEU A 180 12.27 -22.39 -0.66
N SER A 181 13.21 -21.55 -0.23
CA SER A 181 13.12 -20.96 1.10
C SER A 181 11.75 -20.29 1.23
N PRO A 182 11.10 -20.36 2.41
CA PRO A 182 9.78 -19.76 2.58
C PRO A 182 9.81 -18.29 2.13
N ALA A 183 8.81 -17.87 1.33
CA ALA A 183 8.66 -16.48 0.90
C ALA A 183 8.29 -15.53 2.05
N TYR A 184 8.29 -16.05 3.28
CA TYR A 184 8.02 -15.35 4.51
C TYR A 184 9.11 -15.70 5.52
N THR A 185 9.48 -14.75 6.36
CA THR A 185 10.29 -14.99 7.54
C THR A 185 9.38 -14.92 8.74
N THR A 186 9.46 -15.92 9.62
CA THR A 186 8.69 -15.93 10.86
C THR A 186 9.57 -15.45 12.00
N ILE A 187 9.17 -14.37 12.64
CA ILE A 187 9.75 -13.93 13.90
C ILE A 187 8.89 -14.51 15.01
N HIS A 188 9.48 -15.39 15.83
CA HIS A 188 8.81 -15.90 17.02
C HIS A 188 8.76 -14.80 18.08
N ARG A 189 7.55 -14.45 18.52
CA ARG A 189 7.32 -13.50 19.61
C ARG A 189 7.43 -14.24 20.94
N THR A 190 8.07 -13.63 21.94
CA THR A 190 7.99 -14.16 23.31
C THR A 190 6.56 -14.01 23.85
N GLU A 191 6.13 -14.88 24.77
CA GLU A 191 4.75 -14.91 25.29
C GLU A 191 4.32 -13.58 25.93
N GLU A 192 5.27 -12.84 26.52
CA GLU A 192 5.04 -11.54 27.18
C GLU A 192 5.11 -10.33 26.21
N SER A 193 5.40 -10.57 24.94
CA SER A 193 5.47 -9.51 23.94
C SER A 193 4.07 -9.05 23.51
N PHE A 194 3.97 -7.77 23.16
CA PHE A 194 2.72 -7.16 22.69
C PHE A 194 2.59 -7.33 21.18
N PRO A 195 1.36 -7.47 20.64
CA PRO A 195 1.14 -7.77 19.22
C PRO A 195 1.33 -6.59 18.28
N SER A 196 1.39 -5.37 18.80
CA SER A 196 1.50 -4.16 17.98
C SER A 196 2.80 -4.17 17.17
N LEU A 197 2.72 -3.71 15.92
CA LEU A 197 3.81 -3.66 14.96
C LEU A 197 3.63 -2.39 14.14
N THR A 198 4.74 -1.69 13.88
CA THR A 198 4.73 -0.56 12.95
C THR A 198 6.02 -0.52 12.13
N ASN A 199 6.06 0.33 11.11
CA ASN A 199 7.23 0.46 10.25
C ASN A 199 7.38 1.90 9.74
N ASN A 200 8.60 2.23 9.30
CA ASN A 200 8.93 3.51 8.67
C ASN A 200 9.57 3.32 7.29
N ASP A 201 9.12 2.31 6.54
CA ASP A 201 9.68 1.82 5.27
C ASP A 201 11.11 1.26 5.30
N ARG A 202 11.90 1.59 6.33
CA ARG A 202 13.27 1.10 6.51
C ARG A 202 13.35 0.00 7.55
N TYR A 203 12.67 0.21 8.68
CA TYR A 203 12.69 -0.66 9.83
C TYR A 203 11.28 -1.01 10.29
N PHE A 204 11.14 -2.20 10.87
CA PHE A 204 10.00 -2.58 11.67
C PHE A 204 10.30 -2.37 13.15
N LEU A 205 9.37 -1.76 13.88
CA LEU A 205 9.43 -1.66 15.33
C LEU A 205 8.56 -2.75 15.95
N ILE A 206 9.18 -3.67 16.68
CA ILE A 206 8.53 -4.84 17.27
C ILE A 206 8.91 -4.95 18.75
N HIS A 207 7.92 -5.16 19.60
CA HIS A 207 8.18 -5.50 21.00
C HIS A 207 8.55 -6.98 21.11
N GLN A 208 9.76 -7.24 21.61
CA GLN A 208 10.31 -8.55 21.92
C GLN A 208 10.75 -8.53 23.38
N HIS A 209 9.82 -8.86 24.28
CA HIS A 209 10.01 -8.70 25.72
C HIS A 209 11.39 -9.23 26.17
N PRO A 210 12.17 -8.43 26.92
CA PRO A 210 11.80 -7.16 27.55
C PRO A 210 12.07 -5.91 26.69
N ASP A 211 12.54 -6.09 25.46
CA ASP A 211 13.07 -5.02 24.63
C ASP A 211 12.10 -4.59 23.53
N LEU A 212 12.23 -3.35 23.12
CA LEU A 212 11.66 -2.84 21.88
C LEU A 212 12.76 -2.79 20.82
N CYS A 213 12.55 -3.51 19.71
CA CYS A 213 13.58 -3.83 18.73
C CYS A 213 13.24 -3.24 17.35
N LEU A 214 14.26 -2.70 16.69
CA LEU A 214 14.22 -2.34 15.28
C LEU A 214 14.75 -3.49 14.43
N PHE A 215 13.95 -3.95 13.49
CA PHE A 215 14.30 -4.96 12.51
C PHE A 215 14.52 -4.31 11.15
N ASP A 216 15.59 -4.70 10.44
CA ASP A 216 15.78 -4.34 9.04
C ASP A 216 14.86 -5.14 8.09
N ARG A 217 14.97 -4.87 6.79
CA ARG A 217 14.19 -5.57 5.75
C ARG A 217 14.55 -7.06 5.65
N GLU A 218 15.75 -7.41 6.09
CA GLU A 218 16.27 -8.78 6.18
C GLU A 218 15.87 -9.47 7.50
N MET A 219 15.02 -8.83 8.33
CA MET A 219 14.50 -9.33 9.60
C MET A 219 15.57 -9.57 10.67
N ASN A 220 16.68 -8.82 10.62
CA ASN A 220 17.69 -8.80 11.66
C ASN A 220 17.44 -7.65 12.63
N ILE A 221 17.69 -7.89 13.92
CA ILE A 221 17.66 -6.83 14.93
C ILE A 221 18.87 -5.92 14.71
N VAL A 222 18.62 -4.65 14.36
CA VAL A 222 19.65 -3.64 14.16
C VAL A 222 19.93 -2.89 15.45
N LYS A 223 18.88 -2.58 16.21
CA LYS A 223 18.96 -1.87 17.50
C LYS A 223 17.85 -2.33 18.43
N GLN A 224 18.06 -2.18 19.73
CA GLN A 224 17.05 -2.47 20.73
C GLN A 224 17.23 -1.56 21.95
N THR A 225 16.16 -1.36 22.69
CA THR A 225 16.15 -0.65 23.97
C THR A 225 15.21 -1.34 24.95
N LEU A 226 15.51 -1.27 26.24
CA LEU A 226 14.68 -1.88 27.27
C LEU A 226 13.33 -1.16 27.36
N TRP A 227 12.22 -1.91 27.28
CA TRP A 227 10.88 -1.37 27.43
C TRP A 227 10.36 -1.57 28.86
N SER A 228 10.54 -0.56 29.70
CA SER A 228 10.10 -0.58 31.11
C SER A 228 8.77 0.13 31.38
N TYR A 229 8.04 0.54 30.34
CA TYR A 229 6.90 1.46 30.43
C TYR A 229 5.53 0.77 30.47
N GLY A 230 5.52 -0.56 30.58
CA GLY A 230 4.29 -1.36 30.73
C GLY A 230 3.70 -1.80 29.38
N ALA A 231 2.37 -1.90 29.33
CA ALA A 231 1.69 -2.42 28.15
C ALA A 231 1.80 -1.49 26.94
N ILE A 232 2.02 -2.07 25.76
CA ILE A 232 1.91 -1.40 24.46
C ILE A 232 0.56 -1.77 23.87
N HIS A 233 -0.27 -0.77 23.60
CA HIS A 233 -1.58 -0.95 22.97
C HIS A 233 -1.48 -0.84 21.45
N ASP A 234 -0.80 0.19 20.95
CA ASP A 234 -0.64 0.39 19.52
C ASP A 234 0.60 1.24 19.20
N MET A 235 1.02 1.24 17.94
CA MET A 235 2.19 1.99 17.47
C MET A 235 1.97 2.52 16.05
N CYS A 236 2.46 3.73 15.77
CA CYS A 236 2.52 4.27 14.41
C CYS A 236 3.83 5.02 14.16
N TRP A 237 4.16 5.27 12.89
CA TRP A 237 5.30 6.10 12.50
C TRP A 237 4.83 7.49 12.07
N SER A 238 5.50 8.54 12.54
CA SER A 238 5.28 9.91 12.06
C SER A 238 6.47 10.40 11.25
N SER A 239 6.25 10.62 9.95
CA SER A 239 7.25 11.20 9.05
C SER A 239 7.61 12.64 9.38
N THR A 240 6.71 13.38 10.04
CA THR A 240 6.92 14.78 10.41
C THR A 240 7.79 14.92 11.65
N LEU A 241 7.62 14.03 12.62
CA LEU A 241 8.50 13.98 13.79
C LEU A 241 9.79 13.21 13.51
N ASP A 242 9.80 12.36 12.48
CA ASP A 242 10.85 11.36 12.24
C ASP A 242 11.04 10.45 13.46
N ARG A 243 9.90 10.01 14.02
CA ARG A 243 9.81 9.22 15.26
C ARG A 243 8.70 8.18 15.17
N PHE A 244 8.93 7.05 15.83
CA PHE A 244 7.84 6.14 16.17
C PHE A 244 7.05 6.70 17.35
N ILE A 245 5.73 6.57 17.28
CA ILE A 245 4.78 6.91 18.33
C ILE A 245 4.28 5.59 18.92
N VAL A 246 4.42 5.42 20.22
CA VAL A 246 3.98 4.23 20.95
C VAL A 246 2.92 4.61 21.98
N LEU A 247 1.73 4.03 21.85
CA LEU A 247 0.69 4.14 22.85
C LEU A 247 0.94 3.11 23.96
N GLY A 248 1.37 3.60 25.11
CA GLY A 248 1.37 2.82 26.34
C GLY A 248 0.01 2.84 27.02
N LYS A 249 -0.07 2.25 28.22
CA LYS A 249 -1.30 2.20 29.03
C LYS A 249 -1.98 3.56 29.20
N ASN A 250 -1.24 4.55 29.71
CA ASN A 250 -1.75 5.88 30.03
C ASN A 250 -1.01 7.01 29.29
N ASN A 251 0.10 6.68 28.63
CA ASN A 251 1.07 7.64 28.13
C ASN A 251 1.35 7.39 26.65
N ILE A 252 1.75 8.45 25.96
CA ILE A 252 2.26 8.40 24.60
C ILE A 252 3.79 8.55 24.68
N TYR A 253 4.51 7.72 23.95
CA TYR A 253 5.97 7.76 23.89
C TYR A 253 6.45 8.00 22.46
N LEU A 254 7.54 8.76 22.32
CA LEU A 254 8.25 8.96 21.07
C LEU A 254 9.56 8.20 21.10
N ILE A 255 9.90 7.55 19.98
CA ILE A 255 11.11 6.73 19.86
C ILE A 255 11.91 7.18 18.64
N ASP A 256 13.15 7.57 18.91
CA ASP A 256 14.12 7.95 17.90
C ASP A 256 14.76 6.70 17.27
N GLU A 257 14.65 6.56 15.93
CA GLU A 257 15.21 5.41 15.21
C GLU A 257 16.75 5.32 15.27
N ASN A 258 17.41 6.47 15.43
CA ASN A 258 18.85 6.59 15.42
C ASN A 258 19.44 6.26 16.80
N THR A 259 18.82 6.73 17.87
CA THR A 259 19.36 6.59 19.23
C THR A 259 18.63 5.54 20.06
N MET A 260 17.43 5.10 19.66
CA MET A 260 16.49 4.31 20.47
C MET A 260 16.13 4.96 21.82
N THR A 261 16.23 6.29 21.91
CA THR A 261 15.78 7.03 23.09
C THR A 261 14.26 7.06 23.14
N VAL A 262 13.69 6.87 24.33
CA VAL A 262 12.25 6.87 24.58
C VAL A 262 11.89 8.14 25.34
N ASP A 263 11.16 9.03 24.69
CA ASP A 263 10.69 10.28 25.26
C ASP A 263 9.21 10.17 25.62
N ASN A 264 8.84 10.53 26.84
CA ASN A 264 7.44 10.58 27.26
C ASN A 264 6.81 11.90 26.83
N VAL A 265 5.67 11.80 26.16
CA VAL A 265 4.86 12.96 25.79
C VAL A 265 3.97 13.31 26.97
N GLN A 266 4.15 14.53 27.51
CA GLN A 266 3.27 15.03 28.56
C GLN A 266 1.91 15.38 27.97
N THR A 267 0.90 14.51 28.19
CA THR A 267 -0.49 14.82 27.91
C THR A 267 -1.12 15.50 29.13
N SER A 268 -2.06 16.41 28.89
CA SER A 268 -2.74 17.16 29.97
C SER A 268 -3.63 16.28 30.86
N GLU A 269 -4.05 15.12 30.35
CA GLU A 269 -4.90 14.16 31.06
C GLU A 269 -4.36 12.74 30.85
N GLU A 270 -4.44 11.92 31.90
CA GLU A 270 -4.23 10.47 31.77
C GLU A 270 -5.45 9.86 31.08
N ARG A 271 -5.23 9.18 29.95
CA ARG A 271 -6.28 8.49 29.20
C ARG A 271 -5.83 7.07 28.92
N TYR A 272 -6.79 6.14 28.90
CA TYR A 272 -6.51 4.76 28.56
C TYR A 272 -6.57 4.61 27.04
N TRP A 273 -5.43 4.34 26.41
CA TRP A 273 -5.29 4.38 24.95
C TRP A 273 -5.65 3.04 24.29
N GLY A 274 -6.21 3.12 23.08
CA GLY A 274 -6.61 1.98 22.25
C GLY A 274 -5.72 1.84 21.03
N SER A 275 -6.05 2.54 19.96
CA SER A 275 -5.34 2.51 18.68
C SER A 275 -4.88 3.91 18.26
N CYS A 276 -3.85 4.01 17.43
CA CYS A 276 -3.40 5.26 16.84
C CYS A 276 -3.00 5.16 15.38
N THR A 277 -3.13 6.29 14.70
CA THR A 277 -2.63 6.49 13.35
C THR A 277 -2.31 7.96 13.16
N CYS A 278 -1.46 8.32 12.20
CA CYS A 278 -1.16 9.72 11.97
C CYS A 278 -1.14 10.09 10.48
N SER A 279 -1.34 11.37 10.27
CA SER A 279 -1.05 12.06 9.02
C SER A 279 0.27 12.83 9.17
N ASP A 280 0.62 13.62 8.15
CA ASP A 280 1.77 14.51 8.23
C ASP A 280 1.61 15.59 9.33
N THR A 281 0.39 16.00 9.68
CA THR A 281 0.21 17.14 10.60
C THR A 281 -0.43 16.79 11.92
N VAL A 282 -1.13 15.65 11.98
CA VAL A 282 -1.93 15.28 13.15
C VAL A 282 -1.83 13.79 13.49
N LEU A 283 -1.87 13.49 14.78
CA LEU A 283 -2.00 12.15 15.35
C LEU A 283 -3.45 11.94 15.78
N PHE A 284 -4.06 10.86 15.29
CA PHE A 284 -5.34 10.37 15.77
C PHE A 284 -5.09 9.24 16.78
N ALA A 285 -5.71 9.32 17.95
CA ALA A 285 -5.65 8.26 18.95
C ALA A 285 -7.05 7.97 19.49
N SER A 286 -7.43 6.69 19.57
CA SER A 286 -8.66 6.26 20.22
C SER A 286 -8.43 5.93 21.69
N THR A 287 -9.47 6.09 22.49
CA THR A 287 -9.48 5.63 23.89
C THR A 287 -9.97 4.19 23.97
N ASN A 288 -9.38 3.38 24.84
CA ASN A 288 -9.82 2.01 25.14
C ASN A 288 -10.90 1.98 26.24
N GLU A 289 -11.93 2.82 26.09
CA GLU A 289 -13.06 2.90 27.01
C GLU A 289 -14.38 2.75 26.24
N TYR A 290 -15.49 2.50 26.95
CA TYR A 290 -16.82 2.33 26.36
C TYR A 290 -17.75 3.45 26.84
N PRO A 291 -18.28 4.31 25.94
CA PRO A 291 -18.01 4.38 24.50
C PRO A 291 -16.63 4.96 24.20
N SER A 292 -15.96 4.45 23.16
CA SER A 292 -14.65 4.99 22.77
C SER A 292 -14.76 6.36 22.12
N SER A 293 -13.77 7.21 22.38
CA SER A 293 -13.56 8.52 21.79
C SER A 293 -12.39 8.48 20.81
N VAL A 294 -12.35 9.42 19.86
CA VAL A 294 -11.18 9.68 19.00
C VAL A 294 -10.66 11.07 19.34
N LEU A 295 -9.36 11.18 19.53
CA LEU A 295 -8.66 12.41 19.83
C LEU A 295 -7.73 12.74 18.68
N GLU A 296 -7.66 14.02 18.32
CA GLU A 296 -6.76 14.56 17.31
C GLU A 296 -5.75 15.47 17.98
N PHE A 297 -4.48 15.17 17.81
CA PHE A 297 -3.35 15.93 18.34
C PHE A 297 -2.57 16.56 17.20
N THR A 298 -2.05 17.77 17.41
CA THR A 298 -1.08 18.37 16.49
C THR A 298 0.26 17.64 16.60
N LEU A 299 0.97 17.50 15.48
CA LEU A 299 2.34 17.00 15.45
C LEU A 299 3.37 18.11 15.20
N ILE A 300 2.91 19.37 15.10
CA ILE A 300 3.78 20.51 14.84
C ILE A 300 4.29 21.07 16.17
N LEU A 301 5.60 21.00 16.39
CA LEU A 301 6.36 21.49 17.56
C LEU A 301 6.14 20.73 18.88
N THR A 302 4.89 20.45 19.25
CA THR A 302 4.49 19.73 20.47
C THR A 302 3.26 18.86 20.18
N ILE A 303 3.09 17.75 20.91
CA ILE A 303 1.87 16.93 20.81
C ILE A 303 0.81 17.52 21.73
N GLU A 304 -0.08 18.31 21.16
CA GLU A 304 -1.16 18.99 21.88
C GLU A 304 -2.53 18.61 21.32
N LEU A 305 -3.51 18.45 22.21
CA LEU A 305 -4.86 18.09 21.84
C LEU A 305 -5.52 19.24 21.06
N ILE A 306 -5.92 18.97 19.82
CA ILE A 306 -6.71 19.89 18.99
C ILE A 306 -8.19 19.70 19.28
N ARG A 307 -8.64 18.45 19.27
CA ARG A 307 -10.07 18.10 19.38
C ARG A 307 -10.31 16.66 19.79
N GLU A 308 -11.50 16.43 20.33
CA GLU A 308 -11.96 15.14 20.80
C GLU A 308 -13.39 14.91 20.29
N TRP A 309 -13.59 13.79 19.59
CA TRP A 309 -14.91 13.31 19.20
C TRP A 309 -15.36 12.25 20.19
N LYS A 310 -16.56 12.43 20.74
CA LYS A 310 -17.20 11.53 21.69
C LYS A 310 -18.52 11.02 21.15
N TYR A 311 -19.14 10.10 21.89
CA TYR A 311 -20.55 9.75 21.72
C TYR A 311 -21.44 11.01 21.55
N PRO A 312 -22.38 11.02 20.58
CA PRO A 312 -22.76 9.93 19.68
C PRO A 312 -22.01 9.91 18.33
N LEU A 313 -20.97 10.73 18.16
CA LEU A 313 -20.28 10.87 16.88
C LEU A 313 -19.37 9.68 16.57
N THR A 314 -18.73 9.09 17.59
CA THR A 314 -17.82 7.95 17.47
C THR A 314 -18.54 6.61 17.65
N CYS A 315 -18.77 6.20 18.89
CA CYS A 315 -19.30 4.90 19.31
C CYS A 315 -20.55 5.10 20.15
N ILE A 316 -21.53 4.19 20.04
CA ILE A 316 -22.61 4.08 21.03
C ILE A 316 -22.10 3.41 22.33
N LYS A 317 -22.91 3.42 23.40
CA LYS A 317 -22.49 3.08 24.77
C LYS A 317 -21.73 1.76 24.93
N ASP A 318 -22.02 0.76 24.11
CA ASP A 318 -21.45 -0.59 24.14
C ASP A 318 -20.45 -0.86 23.00
N GLU A 319 -20.02 0.20 22.31
CA GLU A 319 -19.07 0.12 21.21
C GLU A 319 -17.70 0.67 21.60
N GLY A 320 -16.66 -0.02 21.14
CA GLY A 320 -15.26 0.36 21.29
C GLY A 320 -14.57 0.48 19.93
N ILE A 321 -13.50 1.26 19.86
CA ILE A 321 -12.65 1.36 18.66
C ILE A 321 -11.47 0.41 18.81
N ALA A 322 -11.45 -0.63 17.98
CA ALA A 322 -10.40 -1.62 17.98
C ALA A 322 -9.17 -1.21 17.14
N ASP A 323 -9.39 -0.51 16.03
CA ASP A 323 -8.33 -0.12 15.12
C ASP A 323 -8.66 1.18 14.38
N THR A 324 -7.63 1.95 14.04
CA THR A 324 -7.72 3.23 13.34
C THR A 324 -6.64 3.35 12.28
N VAL A 325 -7.01 3.75 11.06
CA VAL A 325 -6.05 3.96 9.97
C VAL A 325 -6.38 5.24 9.22
N TYR A 326 -5.41 6.13 9.10
CA TYR A 326 -5.50 7.34 8.29
C TYR A 326 -4.94 7.10 6.89
N ASN A 327 -5.64 7.62 5.88
CA ASN A 327 -5.12 7.69 4.52
C ASN A 327 -5.78 8.83 3.73
N ASN A 328 -4.96 9.74 3.19
CA ASN A 328 -5.38 10.79 2.25
C ASN A 328 -6.65 11.54 2.65
N GLY A 329 -6.67 12.10 3.87
CA GLY A 329 -7.79 12.89 4.38
C GLY A 329 -8.98 12.08 4.89
N ASN A 330 -8.89 10.74 4.88
CA ASN A 330 -9.92 9.85 5.42
C ASN A 330 -9.37 9.07 6.61
N LEU A 331 -10.25 8.79 7.57
CA LEU A 331 -9.99 7.99 8.74
C LEU A 331 -10.89 6.77 8.71
N ALA A 332 -10.28 5.59 8.62
CA ALA A 332 -10.95 4.31 8.75
C ALA A 332 -10.97 3.92 10.23
N LEU A 333 -12.13 3.51 10.73
CA LEU A 333 -12.35 3.05 12.10
C LEU A 333 -12.92 1.64 12.08
N MET A 334 -12.36 0.74 12.89
CA MET A 334 -12.97 -0.54 13.22
C MET A 334 -13.66 -0.44 14.57
N VAL A 335 -15.00 -0.40 14.54
CA VAL A 335 -15.83 -0.28 15.73
C VAL A 335 -16.40 -1.65 16.10
N MET A 336 -16.16 -2.11 17.32
CA MET A 336 -16.64 -3.39 17.82
C MET A 336 -17.73 -3.16 18.86
N SER A 337 -18.80 -3.96 18.81
CA SER A 337 -19.81 -4.03 19.87
C SER A 337 -19.79 -5.43 20.49
N GLU A 338 -19.32 -5.52 21.73
CA GLU A 338 -19.33 -6.77 22.48
C GLU A 338 -20.77 -7.28 22.68
N SER A 339 -21.70 -6.38 22.99
CA SER A 339 -23.08 -6.76 23.31
C SER A 339 -23.83 -7.32 22.10
N LYS A 340 -23.57 -6.77 20.91
CA LYS A 340 -24.24 -7.17 19.67
C LYS A 340 -23.47 -8.20 18.87
N LYS A 341 -22.25 -8.56 19.29
CA LYS A 341 -21.34 -9.43 18.54
C LYS A 341 -21.18 -8.96 17.09
N SER A 342 -20.94 -7.67 16.90
CA SER A 342 -20.83 -7.08 15.57
C SER A 342 -19.62 -6.18 15.47
N VAL A 343 -19.01 -6.17 14.29
CA VAL A 343 -17.97 -5.23 13.92
C VAL A 343 -18.52 -4.34 12.82
N ARG A 344 -18.27 -3.04 12.92
CA ARG A 344 -18.59 -2.07 11.90
C ARG A 344 -17.30 -1.37 11.48
N ILE A 345 -17.00 -1.41 10.19
CA ILE A 345 -15.93 -0.65 9.61
C ILE A 345 -16.53 0.64 9.06
N GLU A 346 -16.03 1.78 9.49
CA GLU A 346 -16.46 3.09 9.02
C GLU A 346 -15.31 3.80 8.34
N LEU A 347 -15.61 4.47 7.22
CA LEU A 347 -14.70 5.42 6.60
C LEU A 347 -15.28 6.82 6.82
N ARG A 348 -14.51 7.70 7.43
CA ARG A 348 -14.92 9.06 7.79
C ARG A 348 -13.97 10.08 7.18
N ASN A 349 -14.48 11.27 6.90
CA ASN A 349 -13.62 12.40 6.57
C ASN A 349 -12.82 12.79 7.82
N ALA A 350 -11.49 12.85 7.76
CA ALA A 350 -10.67 13.11 8.94
C ALA A 350 -10.91 14.51 9.55
N ASN A 351 -11.25 15.50 8.70
CA ASN A 351 -11.45 16.88 9.14
C ASN A 351 -12.84 17.10 9.74
N THR A 352 -13.91 16.64 9.08
CA THR A 352 -15.28 16.85 9.58
C THR A 352 -15.76 15.72 10.48
N PHE A 353 -15.16 14.54 10.38
CA PHE A 353 -15.58 13.29 11.00
C PHE A 353 -16.91 12.74 10.49
N ASP A 354 -17.40 13.30 9.37
CA ASP A 354 -18.60 12.85 8.71
C ASP A 354 -18.40 11.45 8.12
N PRO A 355 -19.39 10.55 8.26
CA PRO A 355 -19.33 9.22 7.67
C PRO A 355 -19.44 9.33 6.14
N ILE A 356 -18.43 8.80 5.45
CA ILE A 356 -18.40 8.65 4.00
C ILE A 356 -19.04 7.30 3.63
N TRP A 357 -18.68 6.26 4.38
CA TRP A 357 -19.13 4.91 4.15
C TRP A 357 -19.10 4.07 5.43
N SER A 358 -19.92 3.04 5.51
CA SER A 358 -19.94 2.10 6.62
C SER A 358 -20.32 0.70 6.13
N LEU A 359 -19.66 -0.31 6.69
CA LEU A 359 -19.99 -1.72 6.52
C LEU A 359 -20.14 -2.38 7.88
N LYS A 360 -21.24 -3.10 8.07
CA LYS A 360 -21.47 -3.92 9.25
C LYS A 360 -21.21 -5.38 8.91
N LEU A 361 -20.40 -6.02 9.75
CA LEU A 361 -20.08 -7.44 9.74
C LEU A 361 -20.64 -8.05 11.01
N ASP A 362 -21.53 -9.04 10.86
CA ASP A 362 -21.99 -9.85 11.98
C ASP A 362 -20.97 -10.97 12.19
N ILE A 363 -20.32 -10.99 13.36
CA ILE A 363 -19.25 -11.95 13.66
C ILE A 363 -19.70 -12.85 14.80
N SER A 364 -19.70 -14.16 14.56
CA SER A 364 -20.13 -15.15 15.55
C SER A 364 -19.23 -15.21 16.80
N ASN A 365 -17.95 -14.80 16.66
CA ASN A 365 -16.98 -14.66 17.74
C ASN A 365 -16.21 -13.34 17.58
N ILE A 366 -16.18 -12.51 18.63
CA ILE A 366 -15.30 -11.34 18.73
C ILE A 366 -14.00 -11.81 19.41
N PRO A 367 -12.82 -11.56 18.80
CA PRO A 367 -11.52 -11.91 19.40
C PRO A 367 -11.23 -11.15 20.70
#